data_AF-A0A3Q7GDP0-F1
#
_entry.id   AF-A0A3Q7GDP0-F1
#
_cell.length_a   1.000
_cell.length_b   1.000
_cell.length_c   1.000
_cell.angle_alpha   90.00
_cell.angle_beta   90.00
_cell.angle_gamma   90.00
#
_symmetry.space_group_name_H-M   'P 1'
#
loop_
_entity.id
_entity.type
_entity.pdbx_description
1 polymer ?
#
loop_
_entity_poly.entity_id
_entity_poly.type
_entity_poly.pdbx_seq_one_letter_code
_entity_poly.pdbx_strand_id
1 'polypeptide(L)'
;MFLGKTSTSCVLLLVYVDDIIITGTDFPLITSLQQQLKDSFHMKDLGTLTYFLDLEVDNVASGVFLNQHKYTQDLISLVGLQDSSSIDTPLELNVKYHREKDDLLPDPTMF
;
A
#
# COMPACT_ATOMS: atom_id res chain seq x y z
N MET A 1 1.97 -3.93 -18.07
CA MET A 1 1.72 -2.47 -18.13
C MET A 1 1.68 -2.07 -19.60
N PHE A 2 0.62 -1.41 -20.03
CA PHE A 2 0.48 -0.86 -21.38
C PHE A 2 0.33 0.67 -21.30
N LEU A 3 0.95 1.38 -22.25
CA LEU A 3 0.95 2.83 -22.32
C LEU A 3 0.49 3.28 -23.71
N GLY A 4 -0.61 4.02 -23.76
CA GLY A 4 -1.05 4.75 -24.94
C GLY A 4 -0.76 6.23 -24.75
N LYS A 5 0.15 6.81 -25.54
CA LYS A 5 0.55 8.22 -25.40
C LYS A 5 0.47 8.95 -26.74
N THR A 6 -0.10 10.15 -26.70
CA THR A 6 -0.05 11.15 -27.76
C THR A 6 0.71 12.39 -27.29
N SER A 7 0.80 13.44 -28.12
CA SER A 7 1.42 14.70 -27.74
C SER A 7 0.71 15.42 -26.59
N THR A 8 -0.60 15.19 -26.42
CA THR A 8 -1.47 15.90 -25.47
C THR A 8 -2.18 14.98 -24.48
N SER A 9 -2.18 13.67 -24.73
CA SER A 9 -2.87 12.70 -23.88
C SER A 9 -2.03 11.48 -23.55
N CYS A 10 -2.37 10.86 -22.42
CA CYS A 10 -1.75 9.63 -21.94
C CYS A 10 -2.82 8.75 -21.29
N VAL A 11 -2.83 7.46 -21.62
CA VAL A 11 -3.63 6.43 -20.96
C VAL A 11 -2.71 5.29 -20.58
N LEU A 12 -2.87 4.82 -19.34
CA LEU A 12 -2.11 3.75 -18.74
C LEU A 12 -3.06 2.64 -18.31
N LEU A 13 -2.71 1.42 -18.70
CA LEU A 13 -3.39 0.19 -18.31
C LEU A 13 -2.39 -0.69 -17.54
N LEU A 14 -2.66 -0.88 -16.26
CA LEU A 14 -1.93 -1.82 -15.41
C LEU A 14 -2.78 -3.08 -15.22
N VAL A 15 -2.17 -4.24 -15.43
CA VAL A 15 -2.83 -5.54 -15.28
C VAL A 15 -2.03 -6.32 -14.25
N TYR A 16 -2.70 -6.80 -13.22
CA TYR A 16 -2.14 -7.66 -12.18
C TYR A 16 -3.10 -8.81 -11.91
N VAL A 17 -2.74 -10.01 -12.39
CA VAL A 17 -3.58 -11.21 -12.28
C VAL A 17 -5.03 -10.91 -12.73
N ASP A 18 -5.98 -10.85 -11.79
CA ASP A 18 -7.41 -10.61 -12.04
C ASP A 18 -7.80 -9.12 -11.98
N ASP A 19 -6.92 -8.26 -11.48
CA ASP A 19 -7.18 -6.82 -11.31
C ASP A 19 -6.62 -6.00 -12.47
N ILE A 20 -7.41 -5.03 -12.92
CA ILE A 20 -7.03 -4.07 -13.96
C ILE A 20 -7.22 -2.66 -13.43
N ILE A 21 -6.18 -1.83 -13.55
CA ILE A 21 -6.23 -0.40 -13.27
C ILE A 21 -6.09 0.37 -14.57
N ILE A 22 -7.01 1.29 -14.82
CA ILE A 22 -6.98 2.21 -15.95
C ILE A 22 -6.87 3.64 -15.40
N THR A 23 -5.89 4.40 -15.87
CA THR A 23 -5.71 5.80 -15.50
C THR A 23 -5.15 6.61 -16.67
N GLY A 24 -5.20 7.93 -16.62
CA GLY A 24 -4.73 8.78 -17.71
C GLY A 24 -5.37 10.15 -17.73
N THR A 25 -5.02 10.92 -18.74
CA THR A 25 -5.52 12.29 -18.97
C THR A 25 -6.68 12.36 -19.96
N ASP A 26 -6.95 11.28 -20.69
CA ASP A 26 -8.02 11.18 -21.70
C ASP A 26 -9.19 10.35 -21.17
N PHE A 27 -10.10 11.00 -20.46
CA PHE A 27 -11.27 10.35 -19.87
C PHE A 27 -12.18 9.66 -20.90
N PRO A 28 -12.49 10.26 -22.08
CA PRO A 28 -13.24 9.56 -23.12
C PRO A 28 -12.60 8.24 -23.55
N LEU A 29 -11.27 8.23 -23.75
CA LEU A 29 -10.55 7.01 -24.13
C LEU A 29 -10.54 5.98 -22.99
N ILE A 30 -10.38 6.41 -21.74
CA ILE A 30 -10.48 5.54 -20.56
C ILE A 30 -11.85 4.87 -20.49
N THR A 31 -12.94 5.62 -20.61
CA THR A 31 -14.31 5.09 -20.57
C THR A 31 -14.56 4.11 -21.72
N SER A 32 -14.09 4.44 -22.93
CA SER A 32 -14.23 3.54 -24.09
C SER A 32 -13.47 2.23 -23.88
N LEU A 33 -12.23 2.31 -23.40
CA LEU A 33 -11.40 1.14 -23.11
C LEU A 33 -12.02 0.28 -22.01
N GLN A 34 -12.54 0.90 -20.95
CA GLN A 34 -13.22 0.21 -19.86
C GLN A 34 -14.45 -0.56 -20.36
N GLN A 35 -15.26 0.03 -21.25
CA GLN A 35 -16.41 -0.64 -21.87
C GLN A 35 -15.98 -1.82 -22.73
N GLN A 36 -14.97 -1.64 -23.59
CA GLN A 36 -14.47 -2.73 -24.44
C GLN A 36 -13.95 -3.92 -23.62
N LEU A 37 -13.25 -3.65 -22.51
CA LEU A 37 -12.77 -4.69 -21.60
C LEU A 37 -13.92 -5.41 -20.91
N LYS A 38 -14.94 -4.68 -20.46
CA LYS A 38 -16.14 -5.25 -19.83
C LYS A 38 -16.98 -6.10 -20.79
N ASP A 39 -16.99 -5.75 -22.08
CA ASP A 39 -17.70 -6.53 -23.10
C ASP A 39 -16.92 -7.79 -23.52
N SER A 40 -15.58 -7.71 -23.50
CA SER A 40 -14.70 -8.81 -23.90
C SER A 40 -14.45 -9.82 -22.77
N PHE A 41 -14.50 -9.36 -21.53
CA PHE A 41 -14.19 -10.16 -20.33
C PHE A 41 -15.28 -9.99 -19.28
N HIS A 42 -15.57 -11.05 -18.51
CA HIS A 42 -16.45 -10.94 -17.35
C HIS A 42 -15.78 -10.15 -16.22
N MET A 43 -15.81 -8.83 -16.33
CA MET A 43 -15.21 -7.89 -15.40
C MET A 43 -16.28 -7.06 -14.70
N LYS A 44 -16.03 -6.77 -13.43
CA LYS A 44 -16.84 -5.84 -12.64
C LYS A 44 -16.10 -4.52 -12.51
N ASP A 45 -16.82 -3.43 -12.70
CA ASP A 45 -16.30 -2.11 -12.35
C ASP A 45 -16.30 -1.94 -10.82
N LEU A 46 -15.13 -1.66 -10.26
CA LEU A 46 -14.94 -1.37 -8.84
C LEU A 46 -14.95 0.14 -8.54
N GLY A 47 -15.01 0.99 -9.57
CA GLY A 47 -14.98 2.43 -9.45
C GLY A 47 -13.57 2.98 -9.19
N THR A 48 -13.49 4.04 -8.39
CA THR A 48 -12.21 4.66 -8.03
C THR A 48 -11.33 3.66 -7.29
N LEU A 49 -10.02 3.69 -7.58
CA LEU A 49 -9.03 2.86 -6.92
C LEU A 49 -9.01 3.13 -5.41
N THR A 50 -9.47 2.13 -4.65
CA THR A 50 -9.51 2.13 -3.18
C THR A 50 -8.64 1.02 -2.60
N TYR A 51 -8.40 -0.05 -3.36
CA TYR A 51 -7.56 -1.18 -2.96
C TYR A 51 -6.72 -1.69 -4.14
N PHE A 52 -5.46 -2.04 -3.90
CA PHE A 52 -4.59 -2.75 -4.85
C PHE A 52 -3.46 -3.48 -4.12
N LEU A 53 -3.25 -4.78 -4.41
CA LEU A 53 -2.20 -5.59 -3.74
C LEU A 53 -2.26 -5.54 -2.20
N ASP A 54 -3.47 -5.63 -1.64
CA ASP A 54 -3.72 -5.50 -0.19
C ASP A 54 -3.30 -4.13 0.40
N LEU A 55 -3.04 -3.13 -0.45
CA LEU A 55 -2.88 -1.74 -0.06
C LEU A 55 -4.19 -1.00 -0.19
N GLU A 56 -4.52 -0.23 0.82
CA GLU A 56 -5.57 0.78 0.80
C GLU A 56 -5.06 2.05 0.12
N VAL A 57 -5.91 2.63 -0.72
CA VAL A 57 -5.62 3.82 -1.51
C VAL A 57 -6.60 4.92 -1.16
N ASP A 58 -6.11 5.94 -0.45
CA ASP A 58 -6.87 7.12 -0.10
C ASP A 58 -6.53 8.27 -1.05
N ASN A 59 -7.53 8.74 -1.78
CA ASN A 59 -7.40 9.91 -2.64
C ASN A 59 -7.67 11.16 -1.81
N VAL A 60 -6.63 11.95 -1.56
CA VAL A 60 -6.70 13.21 -0.81
C VAL A 60 -6.45 14.39 -1.75
N ALA A 61 -6.84 15.60 -1.36
CA ALA A 61 -6.68 16.78 -2.22
C ALA A 61 -5.21 17.05 -2.64
N SER A 62 -4.25 16.63 -1.82
CA SER A 62 -2.81 16.78 -2.08
C SER A 62 -2.19 15.64 -2.89
N GLY A 63 -2.93 14.57 -3.20
CA GLY A 63 -2.41 13.41 -3.91
C GLY A 63 -3.03 12.09 -3.46
N VAL A 64 -2.22 11.03 -3.50
CA VAL A 64 -2.65 9.67 -3.15
C VAL A 64 -1.86 9.23 -1.91
N PHE A 65 -2.57 8.71 -0.91
CA PHE A 65 -1.98 8.11 0.28
C PHE A 65 -2.21 6.60 0.24
N LEU A 66 -1.12 5.84 0.35
CA LEU A 66 -1.16 4.38 0.41
C LEU A 66 -0.98 3.92 1.85
N ASN A 67 -1.82 3.00 2.31
CA ASN A 67 -1.72 2.45 3.65
C ASN A 67 -2.15 0.98 3.72
N GLN A 68 -1.99 0.40 4.91
CA GLN A 68 -2.33 -0.99 5.22
C GLN A 68 -3.05 -1.06 6.57
N HIS A 69 -3.96 -0.11 6.81
CA HIS A 69 -4.63 0.02 8.10
C HIS A 69 -5.41 -1.24 8.45
N LYS A 70 -6.17 -1.79 7.50
CA LYS A 70 -6.90 -3.04 7.63
C LYS A 70 -5.98 -4.22 7.93
N TYR A 71 -4.88 -4.37 7.19
CA TYR A 71 -3.91 -5.44 7.46
C TYR A 71 -3.34 -5.34 8.88
N THR A 72 -3.00 -4.13 9.33
CA THR A 72 -2.53 -3.90 10.71
C THR A 72 -3.60 -4.28 11.73
N GLN A 73 -4.86 -3.88 11.52
CA GLN A 73 -5.98 -4.25 12.40
C GLN A 73 -6.24 -5.75 12.40
N ASP A 74 -6.19 -6.40 11.25
CA ASP A 74 -6.38 -7.83 11.10
C ASP A 74 -5.27 -8.61 11.82
N LEU A 75 -4.02 -8.13 11.75
CA LEU A 75 -2.91 -8.70 12.52
C LEU A 75 -3.13 -8.56 14.02
N ILE A 76 -3.46 -7.36 14.52
CA ILE A 76 -3.75 -7.13 15.95
C ILE A 76 -4.90 -8.04 16.41
N SER A 77 -5.92 -8.22 15.57
CA SER A 77 -7.03 -9.13 15.83
C SER A 77 -6.58 -10.58 15.90
N LEU A 78 -5.73 -11.00 14.98
CA LEU A 78 -5.24 -12.37 14.86
C LEU A 78 -4.46 -12.79 16.11
N VAL A 79 -3.66 -11.88 16.67
CA VAL A 79 -2.89 -12.14 17.90
C VAL A 79 -3.67 -11.83 19.18
N GLY A 80 -4.93 -11.39 19.07
CA GLY A 80 -5.79 -11.10 20.23
C GLY A 80 -5.37 -9.86 21.03
N LEU A 81 -4.66 -8.90 20.41
CA LEU A 81 -4.14 -7.70 21.09
C LEU A 81 -5.09 -6.49 20.99
N GLN A 82 -6.34 -6.67 20.56
CA GLN A 82 -7.28 -5.56 20.38
C GLN A 82 -7.59 -4.81 21.69
N ASP A 83 -7.60 -5.53 22.80
CA ASP A 83 -7.86 -4.99 24.15
C ASP A 83 -6.60 -4.98 25.03
N SER A 84 -5.41 -5.18 24.46
CA SER A 84 -4.18 -5.17 25.26
C SER A 84 -3.88 -3.74 25.74
N SER A 85 -3.78 -3.57 27.05
CA SER A 85 -3.33 -2.32 27.66
C SER A 85 -1.90 -2.00 27.21
N SER A 86 -1.61 -0.72 26.98
CA SER A 86 -0.24 -0.26 26.73
C SER A 86 0.63 -0.67 27.92
N ILE A 87 1.45 -1.71 27.74
CA ILE A 87 2.48 -2.09 28.69
C ILE A 87 3.66 -1.18 28.41
N ASP A 88 4.27 -0.62 29.46
CA ASP A 88 5.55 0.06 29.32
C ASP A 88 6.52 -0.90 28.64
N THR A 89 6.92 -0.58 27.41
CA THR A 89 8.05 -1.24 26.77
C THR A 89 9.19 -1.16 27.79
N PRO A 90 9.84 -2.27 28.18
CA PRO A 90 10.95 -2.24 29.11
C PRO A 90 12.17 -1.67 28.38
N LEU A 91 12.08 -0.39 28.03
CA LEU A 91 13.18 0.43 27.58
C LEU A 91 13.70 1.07 28.86
N GLU A 92 14.91 0.69 29.28
CA GLU A 92 15.54 1.30 30.44
C GLU A 92 15.63 2.83 30.25
N LEU A 93 14.81 3.59 30.99
CA LEU A 93 14.65 5.04 30.83
C LEU A 93 15.86 5.87 31.29
N ASN A 94 17.01 5.25 31.58
CA ASN A 94 18.21 5.94 32.05
C ASN A 94 19.52 5.30 31.55
N VAL A 95 19.51 4.59 30.41
CA VAL A 95 20.76 4.15 29.80
C VAL A 95 21.51 5.38 29.31
N LYS A 96 22.54 5.78 30.06
CA LYS A 96 23.59 6.65 29.53
C LYS A 96 24.32 5.83 28.48
N TYR A 97 23.93 5.97 27.22
CA TYR A 97 24.71 5.47 26.09
C TYR A 97 26.02 6.25 26.04
N HIS A 98 26.99 5.81 26.83
CA HIS A 98 28.35 6.32 26.78
C HIS A 98 28.94 5.92 25.42
N ARG A 99 29.36 6.93 24.64
CA ARG A 99 29.90 6.70 23.29
C ARG A 99 31.25 5.96 23.30
N GLU A 100 31.93 5.83 24.44
CA GLU A 100 33.27 5.24 24.48
C GLU A 100 33.55 4.44 25.75
N LYS A 101 34.09 3.23 25.51
CA LYS A 101 34.65 2.22 26.43
C LYS A 101 33.69 1.26 27.10
N ASP A 102 33.24 0.27 26.34
CA ASP A 102 33.26 -1.12 26.80
C ASP A 102 33.73 -2.01 25.65
N ASP A 103 34.37 -3.14 26.00
CA ASP A 103 34.93 -4.09 25.04
C ASP A 103 33.85 -4.59 24.07
N LEU A 104 34.24 -4.79 22.81
CA LEU A 104 33.36 -5.34 21.78
C LEU A 104 32.68 -6.61 22.30
N LEU A 105 31.35 -6.70 22.11
CA LEU A 105 30.63 -7.94 22.38
C LEU A 105 31.28 -9.07 21.56
N PRO A 106 31.63 -10.21 22.19
CA PRO A 106 32.29 -11.30 21.48
C PRO A 106 31.42 -11.92 20.38
N ASP A 107 30.09 -11.76 20.48
CA ASP A 107 29.16 -12.21 19.46
C ASP A 107 27.89 -11.32 19.41
N PRO A 108 27.65 -10.57 18.32
CA PRO A 108 26.48 -9.72 18.15
C PRO A 108 25.20 -10.48 17.75
N THR A 109 25.21 -11.82 17.63
CA THR A 109 24.04 -12.60 17.19
C THR A 109 23.16 -13.15 18.32
N MET A 110 23.49 -12.87 19.58
CA MET A 110 22.74 -13.38 20.75
C MET A 110 21.57 -12.49 21.23
N PHE A 111 21.24 -11.41 20.50
CA PHE A 111 20.09 -10.55 20.78
C PHE A 111 19.28 -10.28 19.52
#